data_AF-A0A935K0R1-F1
#
_entry.id   AF-A0A935K0R1-F1
#
_cell.length_a   1.000
_cell.length_b   1.000
_cell.length_c   1.000
_cell.angle_alpha   90.00
_cell.angle_beta   90.00
_cell.angle_gamma   90.00
#
_symmetry.space_group_name_H-M   'P 1'
#
loop_
_entity.id
_entity.type
_entity.pdbx_description
1 polymer ?
#
loop_
_entity_poly.entity_id
_entity_poly.type
_entity_poly.pdbx_seq_one_letter_code
_entity_poly.pdbx_strand_id
1 'polypeptide(L)'
;MDLQILLLLGQDGITNGAIYALLALALVLVFAVTRVIFIPQGEFVAFGALTLASLQAGQIPGTVWLLLGLGVTVAMLDGIQLVRDGRYAKLPPLLIINVGIPLLFAGALFAMPPTQLPLWAQVVVSMMLVIPLGPMIYRIAFQPLASAPVLVLLIVSVAVHLALIGLGLLFFGAEGWRTPAFTDLSFEMAGAPLQGQTILVVVASALLIIGLYFFFERTIYGKALRATAMNRTGARLMGIPPILAGKLCFTLAAAIGAFSGILIAPITTIYYDSGFLIGLKGFVGAIIGGLASYPLAALGAILVGLLESYSSFYASAFKEVIVFTLIIPVLLWRSLTTRHVEDDDEHTDEVNPDTLPPAASSAIRRLHLPAAGRAIPPARVFDHAAQLHRALCHCCRRTRPADRGWRTDFVWAGCVCRPRCLHDRIPDHQLRVVTVADVVHRPGDHCRRRAVPRLHHAAHGWTLPAPGHHCLGHQPLLPVRQC
;
A
#
# COMPACT_ATOMS: atom_id res chain seq x y z
N MET A 1 -33.34 24.38 18.31
CA MET A 1 -31.93 24.51 18.77
C MET A 1 -31.57 25.98 18.67
N ASP A 2 -31.06 26.57 19.75
CA ASP A 2 -30.50 27.92 19.70
C ASP A 2 -29.23 27.95 18.83
N LEU A 3 -28.94 29.10 18.22
CA LEU A 3 -27.80 29.29 17.33
C LEU A 3 -26.47 28.95 18.03
N GLN A 4 -26.35 29.23 19.33
CA GLN A 4 -25.16 28.89 20.13
C GLN A 4 -24.94 27.37 20.21
N ILE A 5 -26.00 26.58 20.43
CA ILE A 5 -25.91 25.12 20.48
C ILE A 5 -25.53 24.57 19.11
N LEU A 6 -26.12 25.12 18.04
CA LEU A 6 -25.77 24.75 16.66
C LEU A 6 -24.26 24.99 16.38
N LEU A 7 -23.73 26.15 16.79
CA LEU A 7 -22.32 26.49 16.60
C LEU A 7 -21.39 25.61 17.43
N LEU A 8 -21.73 25.32 18.69
CA LEU A 8 -20.97 24.43 19.57
C LEU A 8 -20.90 23.01 18.98
N LEU A 9 -22.04 22.45 18.57
CA LEU A 9 -22.06 21.12 17.94
C LEU A 9 -21.32 21.12 16.61
N GLY A 10 -21.43 22.19 15.82
CA GLY A 10 -20.66 22.34 14.58
C GLY A 10 -19.15 22.30 14.84
N GLN A 11 -18.69 23.03 15.85
CA GLN A 11 -17.28 23.06 16.26
C GLN A 11 -16.80 21.67 16.72
N ASP A 12 -17.54 21.01 17.61
CA ASP A 12 -17.19 19.67 18.09
C ASP A 12 -17.15 18.66 16.95
N GLY A 13 -18.10 18.75 16.02
CA GLY A 13 -18.17 17.89 14.85
C GLY A 13 -17.00 18.09 13.88
N ILE A 14 -16.59 19.34 13.64
CA ILE A 14 -15.40 19.64 12.84
C ILE A 14 -14.13 19.13 13.52
N THR A 15 -14.03 19.26 14.84
CA THR A 15 -12.85 18.84 15.61
C THR A 15 -12.66 17.34 15.58
N ASN A 16 -13.71 16.57 15.90
CA ASN A 16 -13.68 15.12 15.82
C ASN A 16 -13.56 14.65 14.36
N GLY A 17 -14.24 15.33 13.43
CA GLY A 17 -14.16 15.08 12.00
C GLY A 17 -12.75 15.25 11.43
N ALA A 18 -11.95 16.19 11.95
CA ALA A 18 -10.56 16.37 11.56
C ALA A 18 -9.68 15.16 11.94
N ILE A 19 -9.89 14.59 13.13
CA ILE A 19 -9.21 13.37 13.59
C ILE A 19 -9.65 12.16 12.75
N TYR A 20 -10.95 12.05 12.46
CA TYR A 20 -11.47 11.01 11.58
C TYR A 20 -10.94 11.14 10.15
N ALA A 21 -10.71 12.36 9.66
CA ALA A 21 -10.14 12.61 8.35
C ALA A 21 -8.70 12.09 8.25
N LEU A 22 -7.89 12.31 9.28
CA LEU A 22 -6.55 11.72 9.37
C LEU A 22 -6.61 10.18 9.32
N LEU A 23 -7.51 9.57 10.07
CA LEU A 23 -7.68 8.11 10.07
C LEU A 23 -8.18 7.58 8.73
N ALA A 24 -9.14 8.27 8.13
CA ALA A 24 -9.66 7.93 6.81
C ALA A 24 -8.52 7.95 5.76
N LEU A 25 -7.66 8.97 5.79
CA LEU A 25 -6.50 9.06 4.90
C LEU A 25 -5.51 7.92 5.09
N ALA A 26 -5.20 7.57 6.34
CA ALA A 26 -4.32 6.45 6.66
C ALA A 26 -4.90 5.11 6.18
N LEU A 27 -6.19 4.89 6.39
CA LEU A 27 -6.90 3.69 5.92
C LEU A 27 -6.93 3.61 4.39
N VAL A 28 -7.24 4.71 3.71
CA VAL A 28 -7.21 4.79 2.23
C VAL A 28 -5.81 4.49 1.71
N LEU A 29 -4.78 5.06 2.34
CA LEU A 29 -3.38 4.82 1.98
C LEU A 29 -3.03 3.33 2.08
N VAL A 30 -3.31 2.70 3.22
CA VAL A 30 -3.01 1.27 3.44
C VAL A 30 -3.79 0.39 2.49
N PHE A 31 -5.07 0.66 2.30
CA PHE A 31 -5.91 -0.12 1.39
C PHE A 31 -5.46 0.03 -0.06
N ALA A 32 -5.20 1.25 -0.53
CA ALA A 32 -4.80 1.49 -1.91
C ALA A 32 -3.46 0.80 -2.23
N VAL A 33 -2.46 0.94 -1.35
CA VAL A 33 -1.11 0.40 -1.57
C VAL A 33 -1.01 -1.10 -1.29
N THR A 34 -1.70 -1.64 -0.28
CA THR A 34 -1.55 -3.04 0.16
C THR A 34 -2.78 -3.93 0.01
N ARG A 35 -3.98 -3.38 -0.28
CA ARG A 35 -5.28 -4.08 -0.38
C ARG A 35 -5.68 -4.71 0.97
N VAL A 36 -4.96 -4.39 2.03
CA VAL A 36 -5.31 -4.76 3.40
C VAL A 36 -6.33 -3.74 3.90
N ILE A 37 -7.48 -4.23 4.35
CA ILE A 37 -8.40 -3.44 5.17
C ILE A 37 -7.80 -3.40 6.57
N PHE A 38 -7.05 -2.35 6.88
CA PHE A 38 -6.22 -2.30 8.07
C PHE A 38 -7.00 -1.86 9.31
N ILE A 39 -7.77 -2.80 9.87
CA ILE A 39 -8.59 -2.62 11.09
C ILE A 39 -7.78 -2.09 12.30
N PRO A 40 -6.54 -2.56 12.58
CA PRO A 40 -5.76 -2.11 13.72
C PRO A 40 -5.30 -0.63 13.66
N GLN A 41 -5.68 0.13 12.63
CA GLN A 41 -5.28 1.54 12.51
C GLN A 41 -5.67 2.37 13.74
N GLY A 42 -6.81 2.06 14.36
CA GLY A 42 -7.26 2.70 15.59
C GLY A 42 -6.35 2.48 16.79
N GLU A 43 -5.64 1.36 16.84
CA GLU A 43 -4.73 1.02 17.94
C GLU A 43 -3.52 1.97 17.97
N PHE A 44 -3.06 2.46 16.81
CA PHE A 44 -2.01 3.48 16.78
C PHE A 44 -2.47 4.82 17.37
N VAL A 45 -3.77 5.12 17.30
CA VAL A 45 -4.36 6.30 17.97
C VAL A 45 -4.36 6.11 19.47
N ALA A 46 -4.86 4.96 19.94
CA ALA A 46 -4.89 4.63 21.35
C ALA A 46 -3.48 4.62 21.95
N PHE A 47 -2.54 3.92 21.31
CA PHE A 47 -1.15 3.89 21.76
C PHE A 47 -0.49 5.26 21.70
N GLY A 48 -0.74 6.08 20.68
CA GLY A 48 -0.26 7.47 20.63
C GLY A 48 -0.71 8.30 21.83
N ALA A 49 -2.01 8.25 22.14
CA ALA A 49 -2.60 8.96 23.27
C ALA A 49 -2.07 8.46 24.62
N LEU A 50 -2.10 7.14 24.85
CA LEU A 50 -1.68 6.51 26.10
C LEU A 50 -0.16 6.64 26.34
N THR A 51 0.65 6.63 25.28
CA THR A 51 2.10 6.90 25.37
C THR A 51 2.34 8.32 25.86
N LEU A 52 1.62 9.31 25.32
CA LEU A 52 1.77 10.68 25.76
C LEU A 52 1.28 10.87 27.20
N ALA A 53 0.14 10.28 27.55
CA ALA A 53 -0.42 10.37 28.89
C ALA A 53 0.52 9.77 29.96
N SER A 54 1.12 8.61 29.67
CA SER A 54 2.10 7.99 30.58
C SER A 54 3.36 8.85 30.76
N LEU A 55 3.89 9.45 29.68
CA LEU A 55 5.02 10.39 29.77
C LEU A 55 4.69 11.60 30.66
N GLN A 56 3.49 12.16 30.52
CA GLN A 56 3.04 13.30 31.32
C GLN A 56 2.76 12.93 32.78
N ALA A 57 2.33 11.70 33.04
CA ALA A 57 2.17 11.14 34.38
C ALA A 57 3.51 10.80 35.06
N GLY A 58 4.66 11.01 34.39
CA GLY A 58 5.97 10.64 34.91
C GLY A 58 6.23 9.13 34.92
N GLN A 59 5.36 8.35 34.27
CA GLN A 59 5.50 6.91 34.16
C GLN A 59 6.23 6.53 32.87
N ILE A 60 6.87 5.37 32.89
CA ILE A 60 7.51 4.83 31.68
C ILE A 60 6.41 4.25 30.81
N PRO A 61 6.25 4.71 29.55
CA PRO A 61 5.19 4.23 28.69
C PRO A 61 5.29 2.73 28.42
N GLY A 62 4.18 2.01 28.54
CA GLY A 62 4.09 0.59 28.19
C GLY A 62 4.52 0.30 26.74
N THR A 63 4.41 1.30 25.86
CA THR A 63 4.86 1.29 24.46
C THR A 63 6.33 0.93 24.30
N VAL A 64 7.20 1.30 25.26
CA VAL A 64 8.63 0.97 25.21
C VAL A 64 8.83 -0.54 25.25
N TRP A 65 8.11 -1.23 26.14
CA TRP A 65 8.16 -2.69 26.28
C TRP A 65 7.54 -3.39 25.09
N LEU A 66 6.42 -2.87 24.58
CA LEU A 66 5.78 -3.36 23.35
C LEU A 66 6.75 -3.25 22.15
N LEU A 67 7.41 -2.10 21.99
CA LEU A 67 8.37 -1.84 20.93
C LEU A 67 9.59 -2.77 21.03
N LEU A 68 10.11 -2.99 22.24
CA LEU A 68 11.18 -3.95 22.48
C LEU A 68 10.75 -5.38 22.14
N GLY A 69 9.56 -5.83 22.57
CA GLY A 69 9.05 -7.16 22.28
C GLY A 69 8.88 -7.43 20.77
N LEU A 70 8.29 -6.47 20.04
CA LEU A 70 8.19 -6.54 18.58
C LEU A 70 9.56 -6.45 17.90
N GLY A 71 10.44 -5.58 18.40
CA GLY A 71 11.80 -5.41 17.89
C GLY A 71 12.65 -6.68 18.02
N VAL A 72 12.58 -7.37 19.17
CA VAL A 72 13.22 -8.67 19.39
C VAL A 72 12.62 -9.73 18.46
N THR A 73 11.30 -9.74 18.27
CA THR A 73 10.63 -10.68 17.35
C THR A 73 11.10 -10.47 15.91
N VAL A 74 11.16 -9.21 15.43
CA VAL A 74 11.70 -8.87 14.10
C VAL A 74 13.17 -9.26 13.99
N ALA A 75 13.98 -8.93 15.02
CA ALA A 75 15.39 -9.27 15.04
C ALA A 75 15.63 -10.78 15.00
N MET A 76 14.78 -11.57 15.65
CA MET A 76 14.82 -13.02 15.61
C MET A 76 14.45 -13.55 14.22
N LEU A 77 13.34 -13.10 13.63
CA LEU A 77 12.89 -13.55 12.30
C LEU A 77 13.92 -13.24 11.21
N ASP A 78 14.42 -12.00 11.19
CA ASP A 78 15.39 -11.55 10.19
C ASP A 78 16.78 -12.12 10.48
N GLY A 79 17.14 -12.24 11.75
CA GLY A 79 18.39 -12.84 12.21
C GLY A 79 18.51 -14.31 11.79
N ILE A 80 17.45 -15.11 11.95
CA ILE A 80 17.41 -16.50 11.51
C ILE A 80 17.61 -16.58 9.98
N GLN A 81 16.97 -15.71 9.20
CA GLN A 81 17.15 -15.66 7.75
C GLN A 81 18.59 -15.28 7.37
N LEU A 82 19.16 -14.28 8.04
CA LEU A 82 20.53 -13.80 7.80
C LEU A 82 21.60 -14.85 8.11
N VAL A 83 21.43 -15.59 9.22
CA VAL A 83 22.32 -16.70 9.59
C VAL A 83 22.22 -17.83 8.58
N ARG A 84 21.01 -18.21 8.16
CA ARG A 84 20.78 -19.24 7.13
C ARG A 84 21.43 -18.87 5.79
N ASP A 85 21.38 -17.59 5.43
CA ASP A 85 22.00 -17.08 4.19
C ASP A 85 23.52 -16.88 4.30
N GLY A 86 24.13 -17.16 5.46
CA GLY A 86 25.56 -16.95 5.71
C GLY A 86 25.99 -15.47 5.74
N ARG A 87 25.04 -14.53 5.88
CA ARG A 87 25.27 -13.07 5.78
C ARG A 87 25.45 -12.42 7.15
N TYR A 88 26.40 -12.93 7.94
CA TYR A 88 26.64 -12.48 9.32
C TYR A 88 26.97 -10.99 9.46
N ALA A 89 27.58 -10.37 8.44
CA ALA A 89 27.93 -8.95 8.45
C ALA A 89 26.73 -7.99 8.62
N LYS A 90 25.51 -8.45 8.27
CA LYS A 90 24.28 -7.65 8.38
C LYS A 90 23.51 -7.86 9.69
N LEU A 91 23.96 -8.77 10.56
CA LEU A 91 23.37 -8.99 11.89
C LEU A 91 23.55 -7.80 12.85
N PRO A 92 24.75 -7.20 13.02
CA PRO A 92 24.92 -6.08 13.94
C PRO A 92 24.03 -4.87 13.63
N PRO A 93 23.92 -4.35 12.39
CA PRO A 93 23.04 -3.21 12.12
C PRO A 93 21.55 -3.56 12.33
N LEU A 94 21.15 -4.81 12.08
CA LEU A 94 19.78 -5.27 12.32
C LEU A 94 19.41 -5.24 13.80
N LEU A 95 20.30 -5.75 14.66
CA LEU A 95 20.13 -5.74 16.12
C LEU A 95 20.15 -4.31 16.67
N ILE A 96 21.05 -3.47 16.19
CA ILE A 96 21.14 -2.07 16.62
C ILE A 96 19.85 -1.32 16.30
N ILE A 97 19.31 -1.48 15.10
CA ILE A 97 18.10 -0.73 14.69
C ILE A 97 16.85 -1.24 15.42
N ASN A 98 16.66 -2.56 15.48
CA ASN A 98 15.40 -3.12 16.01
C ASN A 98 15.40 -3.29 17.54
N VAL A 99 16.56 -3.45 18.17
CA VAL A 99 16.66 -3.69 19.63
C VAL A 99 17.47 -2.59 20.30
N GLY A 100 18.61 -2.20 19.72
CA GLY A 100 19.49 -1.17 20.29
C GLY A 100 18.81 0.20 20.41
N ILE A 101 18.12 0.67 19.38
CA ILE A 101 17.43 1.97 19.41
C ILE A 101 16.31 1.99 20.46
N PRO A 102 15.36 1.02 20.49
CA PRO A 102 14.35 0.98 21.55
C PRO A 102 14.95 0.87 22.95
N LEU A 103 16.04 0.11 23.11
CA LEU A 103 16.73 -0.03 24.40
C LEU A 103 17.39 1.28 24.84
N LEU A 104 17.95 2.04 23.89
CA LEU A 104 18.50 3.37 24.14
C LEU A 104 17.40 4.34 24.57
N PHE A 105 16.25 4.34 23.89
CA PHE A 105 15.09 5.16 24.31
C PHE A 105 14.58 4.76 25.69
N ALA A 106 14.50 3.46 25.99
CA ALA A 106 14.17 2.98 27.33
C ALA A 106 15.16 3.54 28.36
N GLY A 107 16.46 3.33 28.14
CA GLY A 107 17.53 3.82 29.02
C GLY A 107 17.51 5.34 29.21
N ALA A 108 17.23 6.10 28.16
CA ALA A 108 17.11 7.56 28.23
C ALA A 108 15.92 8.00 29.11
N LEU A 109 14.77 7.34 28.98
CA LEU A 109 13.58 7.60 29.81
C LEU A 109 13.75 7.16 31.27
N PHE A 110 14.59 6.14 31.53
CA PHE A 110 14.99 5.77 32.88
C PHE A 110 15.98 6.77 33.50
N ALA A 111 16.88 7.34 32.69
CA ALA A 111 17.90 8.27 33.17
C ALA A 111 17.37 9.69 33.41
N MET A 112 16.39 10.14 32.61
CA MET A 112 15.79 11.47 32.73
C MET A 112 14.28 11.36 32.93
N PRO A 113 13.72 11.82 34.06
CA PRO A 113 12.28 11.78 34.30
C PRO A 113 11.54 12.51 33.17
N PRO A 114 10.54 11.88 32.51
CA PRO A 114 9.87 12.45 31.35
C PRO A 114 9.11 13.75 31.66
N THR A 115 8.85 14.03 32.94
CA THR A 115 8.23 15.27 33.43
C THR A 115 9.12 16.51 33.26
N GLN A 116 10.44 16.35 33.11
CA GLN A 116 11.36 17.48 32.89
C GLN A 116 11.45 17.90 31.42
N LEU A 117 10.95 17.06 30.50
CA LEU A 117 10.98 17.36 29.08
C LEU A 117 9.89 18.38 28.72
N PRO A 118 10.19 19.37 27.86
CA PRO A 118 9.17 20.28 27.37
C PRO A 118 8.12 19.49 26.56
N LEU A 119 6.90 20.01 26.52
CA LEU A 119 5.74 19.37 25.91
C LEU A 119 5.99 18.87 24.47
N TRP A 120 6.64 19.70 23.64
CA TRP A 120 6.96 19.34 22.26
C TRP A 120 7.91 18.14 22.18
N ALA A 121 8.84 18.01 23.14
CA ALA A 121 9.76 16.87 23.19
C ALA A 121 9.03 15.59 23.60
N GLN A 122 8.06 15.67 24.52
CA GLN A 122 7.21 14.52 24.88
C GLN A 122 6.40 14.02 23.67
N VAL A 123 5.86 14.94 22.86
CA VAL A 123 5.16 14.62 21.60
C VAL A 123 6.10 13.94 20.59
N VAL A 124 7.33 14.44 20.43
CA VAL A 124 8.30 13.81 19.53
C VAL A 124 8.69 12.42 20.03
N VAL A 125 8.90 12.25 21.33
CA VAL A 125 9.24 10.95 21.93
C VAL A 125 8.09 9.96 21.77
N SER A 126 6.84 10.35 22.01
CA SER A 126 5.69 9.46 21.84
C SER A 126 5.54 9.02 20.38
N MET A 127 5.72 9.94 19.42
CA MET A 127 5.75 9.59 17.99
C MET A 127 6.91 8.64 17.65
N MET A 128 8.11 8.88 18.17
CA MET A 128 9.27 8.01 17.94
C MET A 128 9.10 6.60 18.52
N LEU A 129 8.29 6.43 19.57
CA LEU A 129 7.97 5.11 20.12
C LEU A 129 6.89 4.38 19.32
N VAL A 130 5.86 5.09 18.84
CA VAL A 130 4.71 4.47 18.17
C VAL A 130 4.96 4.24 16.67
N ILE A 131 5.63 5.15 15.97
CA ILE A 131 5.85 5.06 14.51
C ILE A 131 6.55 3.75 14.09
N PRO A 132 7.62 3.29 14.76
CA PRO A 132 8.30 2.05 14.38
C PRO A 132 7.43 0.79 14.54
N LEU A 133 6.38 0.83 15.36
CA LEU A 133 5.44 -0.29 15.49
C LEU A 133 4.77 -0.62 14.16
N GLY A 134 4.47 0.39 13.32
CA GLY A 134 3.89 0.22 11.99
C GLY A 134 4.66 -0.76 11.09
N PRO A 135 5.91 -0.46 10.70
CA PRO A 135 6.71 -1.35 9.85
C PRO A 135 7.08 -2.67 10.54
N MET A 136 7.16 -2.72 11.87
CA MET A 136 7.38 -3.98 12.62
C MET A 136 6.17 -4.91 12.51
N ILE A 137 4.96 -4.39 12.74
CA ILE A 137 3.71 -5.12 12.58
C ILE A 137 3.55 -5.58 11.12
N TYR A 138 3.86 -4.71 10.15
CA TYR A 138 3.89 -5.10 8.74
C TYR A 138 4.82 -6.28 8.49
N ARG A 139 6.06 -6.23 8.99
CA ARG A 139 7.06 -7.29 8.82
C ARG A 139 6.61 -8.63 9.41
N ILE A 140 6.01 -8.60 10.60
CA ILE A 140 5.62 -9.81 11.33
C ILE A 140 4.33 -10.42 10.74
N ALA A 141 3.29 -9.61 10.55
CA ALA A 141 1.95 -10.13 10.25
C ALA A 141 1.60 -10.12 8.77
N PHE A 142 1.95 -9.05 8.03
CA PHE A 142 1.43 -8.85 6.67
C PHE A 142 2.42 -9.19 5.57
N GLN A 143 3.71 -8.93 5.78
CA GLN A 143 4.74 -9.19 4.78
C GLN A 143 4.82 -10.66 4.36
N PRO A 144 4.76 -11.66 5.27
CA PRO A 144 4.81 -13.08 4.87
C PRO A 144 3.61 -13.50 4.01
N LEU A 145 2.49 -12.78 4.12
CA LEU A 145 1.21 -13.08 3.49
C LEU A 145 0.88 -12.09 2.36
N ALA A 146 1.86 -11.32 1.88
CA ALA A 146 1.63 -10.24 0.92
C ALA A 146 1.11 -10.68 -0.45
N SER A 147 1.20 -11.97 -0.78
CA SER A 147 0.63 -12.59 -1.99
C SER A 147 -0.65 -13.39 -1.71
N ALA A 148 -1.11 -13.45 -0.46
CA ALA A 148 -2.34 -14.14 -0.10
C ALA A 148 -3.58 -13.36 -0.59
N PRO A 149 -4.72 -14.03 -0.81
CA PRO A 149 -5.95 -13.35 -1.20
C PRO A 149 -6.42 -12.36 -0.12
N VAL A 150 -7.20 -11.35 -0.54
CA VAL A 150 -7.68 -10.26 0.33
C VAL A 150 -8.41 -10.78 1.57
N LEU A 151 -9.15 -11.88 1.44
CA LEU A 151 -9.84 -12.52 2.56
C LEU A 151 -8.88 -12.96 3.67
N VAL A 152 -7.73 -13.54 3.33
CA VAL A 152 -6.72 -13.97 4.30
C VAL A 152 -6.10 -12.75 4.98
N LEU A 153 -5.83 -11.69 4.23
CA LEU A 153 -5.31 -10.43 4.78
C LEU A 153 -6.31 -9.76 5.74
N LEU A 154 -7.61 -9.87 5.47
CA LEU A 154 -8.66 -9.41 6.38
C LEU A 154 -8.67 -10.20 7.68
N ILE A 155 -8.63 -11.53 7.62
CA ILE A 155 -8.58 -12.41 8.82
C ILE A 155 -7.36 -12.07 9.67
N VAL A 156 -6.19 -11.92 9.04
CA VAL A 156 -4.94 -11.55 9.72
C VAL A 156 -5.05 -10.15 10.32
N SER A 157 -5.69 -9.20 9.63
CA SER A 157 -5.92 -7.86 10.17
C SER A 157 -6.80 -7.88 11.42
N VAL A 158 -7.86 -8.70 11.45
CA VAL A 158 -8.69 -8.88 12.65
C VAL A 158 -7.87 -9.52 13.78
N ALA A 159 -7.08 -10.55 13.47
CA ALA A 159 -6.24 -11.22 14.46
C ALA A 159 -5.19 -10.27 15.08
N VAL A 160 -4.52 -9.46 14.25
CA VAL A 160 -3.58 -8.43 14.71
C VAL A 160 -4.30 -7.41 15.57
N HIS A 161 -5.51 -6.99 15.20
CA HIS A 161 -6.29 -6.03 15.97
C HIS A 161 -6.59 -6.55 17.38
N LEU A 162 -7.11 -7.78 17.49
CA LEU A 162 -7.39 -8.42 18.78
C LEU A 162 -6.12 -8.61 19.61
N ALA A 163 -5.00 -8.97 18.97
CA ALA A 163 -3.71 -9.09 19.64
C ALA A 163 -3.23 -7.73 20.18
N LEU A 164 -3.36 -6.65 19.41
CA LEU A 164 -2.97 -5.31 19.85
C LEU A 164 -3.86 -4.80 20.99
N ILE A 165 -5.18 -5.06 20.98
CA ILE A 165 -6.06 -4.75 22.12
C ILE A 165 -5.56 -5.48 23.38
N GLY A 166 -5.29 -6.78 23.28
CA GLY A 166 -4.82 -7.58 24.41
C GLY A 166 -3.46 -7.10 24.95
N LEU A 167 -2.54 -6.74 24.06
CA LEU A 167 -1.25 -6.13 24.44
C LEU A 167 -1.45 -4.73 25.03
N GLY A 168 -2.40 -3.95 24.52
CA GLY A 168 -2.78 -2.66 25.05
C GLY A 168 -3.25 -2.75 26.50
N LEU A 169 -4.15 -3.70 26.78
CA LEU A 169 -4.61 -3.99 28.14
C LEU A 169 -3.45 -4.42 29.06
N LEU A 170 -2.55 -5.27 28.57
CA LEU A 170 -1.40 -5.74 29.34
C LEU A 170 -0.42 -4.61 29.71
N PHE A 171 -0.12 -3.72 28.76
CA PHE A 171 0.94 -2.72 28.92
C PHE A 171 0.45 -1.37 29.47
N PHE A 172 -0.79 -0.96 29.18
CA PHE A 172 -1.34 0.31 29.64
C PHE A 172 -2.38 0.15 30.76
N GLY A 173 -2.91 -1.05 30.97
CA GLY A 173 -3.97 -1.32 31.93
C GLY A 173 -5.38 -0.98 31.41
N ALA A 174 -6.39 -1.23 32.24
CA ALA A 174 -7.80 -0.97 31.92
C ALA A 174 -8.22 0.49 32.17
N GLU A 175 -7.35 1.30 32.76
CA GLU A 175 -7.66 2.66 33.16
C GLU A 175 -7.70 3.62 31.97
N GLY A 176 -8.68 4.52 31.97
CA GLY A 176 -8.81 5.58 30.98
C GLY A 176 -7.94 6.78 31.34
N TRP A 177 -7.22 7.30 30.35
CA TRP A 177 -6.36 8.47 30.53
C TRP A 177 -6.81 9.64 29.67
N ARG A 178 -6.65 10.85 30.22
CA ARG A 178 -6.86 12.12 29.52
C ARG A 178 -5.69 13.04 29.82
N THR A 179 -5.08 13.59 28.79
CA THR A 179 -3.94 14.51 28.94
C THR A 179 -4.43 15.93 29.22
N PRO A 180 -3.65 16.78 29.92
CA PRO A 180 -3.90 18.22 29.96
C PRO A 180 -3.94 18.81 28.55
N ALA A 181 -4.69 19.90 28.40
CA ALA A 181 -4.73 20.67 27.16
C ALA A 181 -3.34 21.25 26.85
N PHE A 182 -3.01 21.34 25.57
CA PHE A 182 -1.76 21.97 25.12
C PHE A 182 -1.83 23.49 25.18
N THR A 183 -3.04 24.06 25.26
CA THR A 183 -3.28 25.49 25.22
C THR A 183 -4.54 25.83 26.01
N ASP A 184 -4.42 26.76 26.95
CA ASP A 184 -5.52 27.22 27.81
C ASP A 184 -6.23 28.48 27.26
N LEU A 185 -5.85 28.95 26.07
CA LEU A 185 -6.49 30.08 25.42
C LEU A 185 -7.96 29.75 25.12
N SER A 186 -8.86 30.68 25.43
CA SER A 186 -10.26 30.63 25.04
C SER A 186 -10.63 31.91 24.30
N PHE A 187 -11.35 31.76 23.20
CA PHE A 187 -11.89 32.87 22.41
C PHE A 187 -13.41 32.80 22.46
N GLU A 188 -14.09 33.94 22.49
CA GLU A 188 -15.55 33.97 22.34
C GLU A 188 -15.90 34.25 20.88
N MET A 189 -16.65 33.34 20.25
CA MET A 189 -17.14 33.51 18.89
C MET A 189 -18.66 33.40 18.89
N ALA A 190 -19.36 34.49 18.54
CA ALA A 190 -20.82 34.54 18.43
C ALA A 190 -21.57 33.99 19.67
N GLY A 191 -21.03 34.21 20.87
CA GLY A 191 -21.61 33.76 22.15
C GLY A 191 -21.33 32.30 22.52
N ALA A 192 -20.49 31.59 21.77
CA ALA A 192 -19.99 30.26 22.10
C ALA A 192 -18.48 30.30 22.42
N PRO A 193 -18.02 29.64 23.50
CA PRO A 193 -16.59 29.57 23.82
C PRO A 193 -15.85 28.62 22.87
N LEU A 194 -14.90 29.16 22.11
CA LEU A 194 -13.98 28.45 21.22
C LEU A 194 -12.66 28.18 21.97
N GLN A 195 -12.41 26.93 22.35
CA GLN A 195 -11.17 26.54 23.04
C GLN A 195 -9.99 26.51 22.07
N GLY A 196 -8.82 26.99 22.50
CA GLY A 196 -7.58 26.97 21.73
C GLY A 196 -7.14 25.55 21.35
N GLN A 197 -7.45 24.56 22.19
CA GLN A 197 -7.24 23.14 21.91
C GLN A 197 -7.98 22.67 20.64
N THR A 198 -9.24 23.10 20.45
CA THR A 198 -10.04 22.78 19.25
C THR A 198 -9.39 23.34 17.98
N ILE A 199 -8.96 24.60 18.04
CA ILE A 199 -8.28 25.27 16.92
C ILE A 199 -6.97 24.54 16.58
N LEU A 200 -6.20 24.18 17.61
CA LEU A 200 -4.95 23.44 17.44
C LEU A 200 -5.18 22.10 16.73
N VAL A 201 -6.20 21.33 17.12
CA VAL A 201 -6.51 20.05 16.47
C VAL A 201 -6.86 20.22 14.99
N VAL A 202 -7.73 21.19 14.67
CA VAL A 202 -8.14 21.45 13.29
C VAL A 202 -6.95 21.92 12.44
N VAL A 203 -6.16 22.87 12.94
CA VAL A 203 -5.00 23.41 12.22
C VAL A 203 -3.91 22.35 12.07
N ALA A 204 -3.57 21.61 13.11
CA ALA A 204 -2.57 20.55 13.07
C ALA A 204 -2.97 19.43 12.12
N SER A 205 -4.25 19.04 12.13
CA SER A 205 -4.79 18.05 11.19
C SER A 205 -4.71 18.57 9.74
N ALA A 206 -5.15 19.79 9.48
CA ALA A 206 -5.05 20.40 8.15
C ALA A 206 -3.60 20.48 7.65
N LEU A 207 -2.66 20.86 8.51
CA LEU A 207 -1.23 20.89 8.19
C LEU A 207 -0.70 19.50 7.87
N LEU A 208 -1.09 18.46 8.62
CA LEU A 208 -0.69 17.09 8.32
C LEU A 208 -1.27 16.60 6.98
N ILE A 209 -2.53 16.90 6.68
CA ILE A 209 -3.18 16.56 5.39
C ILE A 209 -2.44 17.23 4.23
N ILE A 210 -2.15 18.53 4.34
CA ILE A 210 -1.40 19.28 3.34
C ILE A 210 0.02 18.73 3.20
N GLY A 211 0.69 18.42 4.31
CA GLY A 211 2.01 17.80 4.32
C GLY A 211 2.01 16.44 3.61
N LEU A 212 0.96 15.64 3.81
CA LEU A 212 0.78 14.35 3.15
C LEU A 212 0.55 14.52 1.63
N TYR A 213 -0.22 15.53 1.23
CA TYR A 213 -0.40 15.90 -0.18
C TYR A 213 0.94 16.24 -0.85
N PHE A 214 1.74 17.11 -0.23
CA PHE A 214 3.09 17.41 -0.72
C PHE A 214 4.00 16.17 -0.73
N PHE A 215 3.90 15.31 0.29
CA PHE A 215 4.64 14.06 0.31
C PHE A 215 4.33 13.19 -0.91
N PHE A 216 3.05 12.99 -1.24
CA PHE A 216 2.65 12.18 -2.40
C PHE A 216 3.01 12.82 -3.75
N GLU A 217 2.92 14.14 -3.89
CA GLU A 217 3.18 14.80 -5.17
C GLU A 217 4.64 15.15 -5.42
N ARG A 218 5.39 15.52 -4.38
CA ARG A 218 6.75 16.06 -4.53
C ARG A 218 7.85 15.05 -4.23
N THR A 219 7.60 13.99 -3.45
CA THR A 219 8.65 13.03 -3.08
C THR A 219 8.68 11.80 -3.98
N ILE A 220 9.86 11.19 -4.13
CA ILE A 220 10.05 9.95 -4.92
C ILE A 220 9.30 8.79 -4.26
N TYR A 221 9.38 8.68 -2.93
CA TYR A 221 8.67 7.64 -2.16
C TYR A 221 7.15 7.78 -2.27
N GLY A 222 6.62 9.01 -2.20
CA GLY A 222 5.20 9.28 -2.39
C GLY A 222 4.70 8.92 -3.80
N LYS A 223 5.45 9.28 -4.84
CA LYS A 223 5.16 8.88 -6.22
C LYS A 223 5.21 7.35 -6.39
N ALA A 224 6.15 6.68 -5.74
CA ALA A 224 6.26 5.22 -5.76
C ALA A 224 5.04 4.54 -5.10
N LEU A 225 4.55 5.08 -3.97
CA LEU A 225 3.32 4.60 -3.33
C LEU A 225 2.10 4.81 -4.24
N ARG A 226 1.98 5.99 -4.89
CA ARG A 226 0.88 6.26 -5.83
C ARG A 226 0.92 5.33 -7.05
N ALA A 227 2.11 5.06 -7.60
CA ALA A 227 2.28 4.09 -8.68
C ALA A 227 1.84 2.67 -8.25
N THR A 228 2.23 2.26 -7.03
CA THR A 228 1.85 0.97 -6.44
C THR A 228 0.35 0.86 -6.20
N ALA A 229 -0.32 1.97 -5.86
CA ALA A 229 -1.77 2.02 -5.65
C ALA A 229 -2.58 1.88 -6.96
N MET A 230 -2.03 2.34 -8.09
CA MET A 230 -2.68 2.18 -9.40
C MET A 230 -2.50 0.77 -9.96
N ASN A 231 -1.26 0.29 -10.01
CA ASN A 231 -0.96 -1.07 -10.46
C ASN A 231 0.30 -1.60 -9.79
N ARG A 232 0.15 -2.60 -8.91
CA ARG A 232 1.26 -3.23 -8.18
C ARG A 232 2.20 -3.99 -9.09
N THR A 233 1.66 -4.76 -10.02
CA THR A 233 2.45 -5.57 -10.95
C THR A 233 3.25 -4.64 -11.87
N GLY A 234 2.61 -3.58 -12.38
CA GLY A 234 3.27 -2.51 -13.12
C GLY A 234 4.37 -1.81 -12.32
N ALA A 235 4.11 -1.44 -11.05
CA ALA A 235 5.11 -0.83 -10.19
C ALA A 235 6.34 -1.73 -9.95
N ARG A 236 6.13 -3.05 -9.83
CA ARG A 236 7.22 -4.03 -9.71
C ARG A 236 8.08 -4.11 -10.97
N LEU A 237 7.47 -4.05 -12.16
CA LEU A 237 8.19 -4.02 -13.44
C LEU A 237 9.04 -2.75 -13.59
N MET A 238 8.61 -1.65 -12.98
CA MET A 238 9.37 -0.40 -12.90
C MET A 238 10.40 -0.38 -11.75
N GLY A 239 10.65 -1.53 -11.11
CA GLY A 239 11.67 -1.68 -10.07
C GLY A 239 11.27 -1.19 -8.68
N ILE A 240 9.99 -0.93 -8.41
CA ILE A 240 9.51 -0.53 -7.07
C ILE A 240 9.24 -1.80 -6.24
N PRO A 241 10.02 -2.08 -5.18
CA PRO A 241 9.82 -3.29 -4.40
C PRO A 241 8.54 -3.18 -3.56
N PRO A 242 7.65 -4.19 -3.59
CA PRO A 242 6.38 -4.17 -2.85
C PRO A 242 6.59 -4.15 -1.34
N ILE A 243 7.69 -4.75 -0.87
CA ILE A 243 8.11 -4.75 0.53
C ILE A 243 8.41 -3.34 1.02
N LEU A 244 9.07 -2.51 0.19
CA LEU A 244 9.35 -1.11 0.52
C LEU A 244 8.06 -0.31 0.57
N ALA A 245 7.19 -0.49 -0.43
CA ALA A 245 5.90 0.19 -0.48
C ALA A 245 5.05 -0.14 0.75
N GLY A 246 4.96 -1.42 1.13
CA GLY A 246 4.24 -1.86 2.33
C GLY A 246 4.84 -1.30 3.63
N LYS A 247 6.16 -1.35 3.81
CA LYS A 247 6.83 -0.79 4.99
C LYS A 247 6.60 0.72 5.13
N LEU A 248 6.77 1.47 4.04
CA LEU A 248 6.55 2.93 4.04
C LEU A 248 5.09 3.26 4.34
N CYS A 249 4.16 2.51 3.75
CA CYS A 249 2.73 2.68 3.95
C CYS A 249 2.33 2.48 5.42
N PHE A 250 2.78 1.40 6.06
CA PHE A 250 2.48 1.14 7.47
C PHE A 250 3.22 2.09 8.42
N THR A 251 4.40 2.59 8.04
CA THR A 251 5.10 3.64 8.79
C THR A 251 4.29 4.93 8.79
N LEU A 252 3.79 5.33 7.62
CA LEU A 252 2.99 6.54 7.47
C LEU A 252 1.63 6.39 8.16
N ALA A 253 1.02 5.21 8.10
CA ALA A 253 -0.22 4.91 8.82
C ALA A 253 -0.05 4.99 10.34
N ALA A 254 1.03 4.42 10.89
CA ALA A 254 1.37 4.55 12.31
C ALA A 254 1.68 6.00 12.71
N ALA A 255 2.35 6.77 11.84
CA ALA A 255 2.62 8.19 12.08
C ALA A 255 1.35 9.03 12.14
N ILE A 256 0.43 8.82 11.19
CA ILE A 256 -0.86 9.51 11.18
C ILE A 256 -1.69 9.09 12.39
N GLY A 257 -1.73 7.79 12.72
CA GLY A 257 -2.44 7.28 13.89
C GLY A 257 -1.90 7.84 15.21
N ALA A 258 -0.59 7.80 15.42
CA ALA A 258 0.06 8.35 16.62
C ALA A 258 -0.21 9.85 16.77
N PHE A 259 -0.09 10.61 15.67
CA PHE A 259 -0.37 12.05 15.67
C PHE A 259 -1.84 12.35 15.99
N SER A 260 -2.78 11.62 15.38
CA SER A 260 -4.21 11.71 15.71
C SER A 260 -4.48 11.40 17.19
N GLY A 261 -3.80 10.39 17.75
CA GLY A 261 -3.88 10.02 19.17
C GLY A 261 -3.45 11.14 20.10
N ILE A 262 -2.33 11.78 19.78
CA ILE A 262 -1.79 12.92 20.52
C ILE A 262 -2.75 14.12 20.48
N LEU A 263 -3.41 14.35 19.34
CA LEU A 263 -4.38 15.45 19.19
C LEU A 263 -5.70 15.20 19.93
N ILE A 264 -6.17 13.95 19.99
CA ILE A 264 -7.45 13.61 20.64
C ILE A 264 -7.34 13.46 22.16
N ALA A 265 -6.16 13.09 22.67
CA ALA A 265 -5.93 12.80 24.09
C ALA A 265 -6.37 13.90 25.09
N PRO A 266 -6.29 15.21 24.78
CA PRO A 266 -6.78 16.25 25.68
C PRO A 266 -8.30 16.48 25.64
N ILE A 267 -8.97 15.99 24.60
CA ILE A 267 -10.39 16.26 24.34
C ILE A 267 -11.25 15.14 24.93
N THR A 268 -10.87 13.89 24.70
CA THR A 268 -11.61 12.71 25.17
C THR A 268 -10.72 11.79 26.00
N THR A 269 -11.32 11.12 26.97
CA THR A 269 -10.64 10.06 27.73
C THR A 269 -10.44 8.85 26.81
N ILE A 270 -9.20 8.37 26.72
CA ILE A 270 -8.83 7.23 25.87
C ILE A 270 -8.55 6.02 26.77
N TYR A 271 -9.19 4.91 26.42
CA TYR A 271 -8.94 3.57 26.98
C TYR A 271 -8.14 2.73 25.98
N TYR A 272 -7.68 1.57 26.42
CA TYR A 272 -6.92 0.62 25.59
C TYR A 272 -7.71 0.09 24.38
N ASP A 273 -9.04 0.05 24.45
CA ASP A 273 -9.95 -0.45 23.40
C ASP A 273 -10.63 0.66 22.59
N SER A 274 -10.49 1.93 23.00
CA SER A 274 -11.11 3.09 22.35
C SER A 274 -10.64 3.26 20.90
N GLY A 275 -9.44 2.76 20.58
CA GLY A 275 -8.86 2.80 19.24
C GLY A 275 -9.79 2.21 18.19
N PHE A 276 -10.41 1.06 18.46
CA PHE A 276 -11.30 0.38 17.52
C PHE A 276 -12.45 1.27 17.04
N LEU A 277 -13.18 1.88 17.97
CA LEU A 277 -14.35 2.72 17.65
C LEU A 277 -13.95 3.97 16.87
N ILE A 278 -12.84 4.62 17.26
CA ILE A 278 -12.32 5.80 16.56
C ILE A 278 -11.86 5.41 15.14
N GLY A 279 -11.15 4.30 15.00
CA GLY A 279 -10.72 3.74 13.72
C GLY A 279 -11.90 3.40 12.81
N LEU A 280 -12.96 2.79 13.35
CA LEU A 280 -14.17 2.45 12.62
C LEU A 280 -14.90 3.70 12.10
N LYS A 281 -14.96 4.79 12.87
CA LYS A 281 -15.52 6.08 12.39
C LYS A 281 -14.71 6.68 11.25
N GLY A 282 -13.37 6.62 11.34
CA GLY A 282 -12.49 6.99 10.22
C GLY A 282 -12.72 6.11 8.99
N PHE A 283 -12.97 4.82 9.17
CA PHE A 283 -13.31 3.90 8.09
C PHE A 283 -14.63 4.24 7.40
N VAL A 284 -15.67 4.65 8.15
CA VAL A 284 -16.92 5.16 7.55
C VAL A 284 -16.64 6.36 6.65
N GLY A 285 -15.83 7.32 7.12
CA GLY A 285 -15.41 8.47 6.31
C GLY A 285 -14.65 8.06 5.05
N ALA A 286 -13.78 7.05 5.15
CA ALA A 286 -13.04 6.50 4.01
C ALA A 286 -13.93 5.79 2.98
N ILE A 287 -14.98 5.09 3.41
CA ILE A 287 -15.99 4.47 2.53
C ILE A 287 -16.75 5.53 1.75
N ILE A 288 -17.17 6.62 2.41
CA ILE A 288 -17.83 7.76 1.75
C ILE A 288 -16.92 8.33 0.65
N GLY A 289 -15.61 8.42 0.92
CA GLY A 289 -14.59 8.83 -0.05
C GLY A 289 -14.19 7.79 -1.11
N GLY A 290 -14.84 6.63 -1.12
CA GLY A 290 -14.66 5.59 -2.13
C GLY A 290 -13.47 4.65 -1.92
N LEU A 291 -12.74 4.76 -0.79
CA LEU A 291 -11.46 4.07 -0.53
C LEU A 291 -10.33 4.30 -1.55
N ALA A 292 -10.50 5.26 -2.46
CA ALA A 292 -9.55 5.54 -3.54
C ALA A 292 -9.06 7.00 -3.56
N SER A 293 -9.89 7.94 -3.10
CA SER A 293 -9.57 9.35 -3.16
C SER A 293 -9.35 9.95 -1.77
N TYR A 294 -8.12 10.41 -1.53
CA TYR A 294 -7.72 11.06 -0.29
C TYR A 294 -8.60 12.28 0.09
N PRO A 295 -8.86 13.26 -0.79
CA PRO A 295 -9.64 14.44 -0.41
C PRO A 295 -11.11 14.14 -0.12
N LEU A 296 -11.77 13.25 -0.90
CA LEU A 296 -13.16 12.90 -0.60
C LEU A 296 -13.26 12.07 0.68
N ALA A 297 -12.24 11.27 1.02
CA ALA A 297 -12.20 10.55 2.30
C ALA A 297 -12.11 11.52 3.49
N ALA A 298 -11.34 12.60 3.37
CA ALA A 298 -11.28 13.65 4.38
C ALA A 298 -12.62 14.38 4.53
N LEU A 299 -13.27 14.76 3.42
CA LEU A 299 -14.59 15.39 3.45
C LEU A 299 -15.67 14.46 4.02
N GLY A 300 -15.65 13.18 3.65
CA GLY A 300 -16.54 12.16 4.20
C GLY A 300 -16.37 11.99 5.71
N ALA A 301 -15.14 12.04 6.21
CA ALA A 301 -14.86 11.97 7.64
C ALA A 301 -15.29 13.23 8.41
N ILE A 302 -15.18 14.42 7.82
CA ILE A 302 -15.76 15.65 8.40
C ILE A 302 -17.27 15.53 8.49
N LEU A 303 -17.93 15.00 7.46
CA LEU A 303 -19.37 14.73 7.49
C LEU A 303 -19.75 13.75 8.60
N VAL A 304 -18.97 12.68 8.80
CA VAL A 304 -19.16 11.73 9.90
C VAL A 304 -19.01 12.42 11.26
N GLY A 305 -18.01 13.29 11.44
CA GLY A 305 -17.82 14.04 12.68
C GLY A 305 -18.97 15.00 12.98
N LEU A 306 -19.44 15.74 11.98
CA LEU A 306 -20.61 16.60 12.10
C LEU A 306 -21.85 15.79 12.48
N LEU A 307 -22.11 14.69 11.77
CA LEU A 307 -23.25 13.82 12.04
C LEU A 307 -23.19 13.25 13.45
N GLU A 308 -22.03 12.80 13.92
CA GLU A 308 -21.85 12.32 15.29
C GLU A 308 -22.20 13.40 16.32
N SER A 309 -21.68 14.61 16.14
CA SER A 309 -21.90 15.72 17.09
C SER A 309 -23.38 16.08 17.20
N TYR A 310 -24.07 16.24 16.07
CA TYR A 310 -25.52 16.50 16.05
C TYR A 310 -26.32 15.32 16.61
N SER A 311 -25.95 14.09 16.27
CA SER A 311 -26.62 12.88 16.78
C SER A 311 -26.45 12.73 18.29
N SER A 312 -25.32 13.16 18.83
CA SER A 312 -25.06 13.14 20.27
C SER A 312 -26.02 14.04 21.06
N PHE A 313 -26.54 15.11 20.45
CA PHE A 313 -27.52 16.00 21.08
C PHE A 313 -28.95 15.45 21.02
N TYR A 314 -29.37 14.92 19.87
CA TYR A 314 -30.74 14.39 19.70
C TYR A 314 -30.94 13.00 20.31
N ALA A 315 -29.95 12.12 20.18
CA ALA A 315 -30.05 10.72 20.57
C ALA A 315 -28.68 10.19 21.03
N SER A 316 -28.17 10.74 22.14
CA SER A 316 -26.83 10.41 22.69
C SER A 316 -26.56 8.91 22.79
N ALA A 317 -27.53 8.12 23.24
CA ALA A 317 -27.40 6.66 23.37
C ALA A 317 -27.24 5.92 22.02
N PHE A 318 -27.75 6.50 20.93
CA PHE A 318 -27.73 5.88 19.60
C PHE A 318 -26.71 6.54 18.65
N LYS A 319 -25.88 7.48 19.12
CA LYS A 319 -24.96 8.23 18.25
C LYS A 319 -24.07 7.33 17.40
N GLU A 320 -23.56 6.25 17.97
CA GLU A 320 -22.70 5.30 17.26
C GLU A 320 -23.48 4.48 16.23
N VAL A 321 -24.69 4.03 16.61
CA VAL A 321 -25.59 3.29 15.71
C VAL A 321 -25.93 4.15 14.49
N ILE A 322 -26.24 5.43 14.67
CA ILE A 322 -26.57 6.35 13.56
C ILE A 322 -25.34 6.53 12.65
N VAL A 323 -24.15 6.75 13.23
CA VAL A 323 -22.91 6.91 12.46
C VAL A 323 -22.57 5.66 11.66
N PHE A 324 -22.70 4.46 12.24
CA PHE A 324 -22.40 3.22 11.51
C PHE A 324 -23.51 2.81 10.54
N THR A 325 -24.77 3.16 10.82
CA THR A 325 -25.89 2.94 9.88
C THR A 325 -25.68 3.71 8.59
N LEU A 326 -24.98 4.86 8.62
CA LEU A 326 -24.60 5.64 7.44
C LEU A 326 -23.83 4.82 6.38
N ILE A 327 -23.16 3.74 6.77
CA ILE A 327 -22.47 2.84 5.82
C ILE A 327 -23.45 2.25 4.81
N ILE A 328 -24.63 1.80 5.26
CA ILE A 328 -25.61 1.10 4.43
C ILE A 328 -26.12 1.95 3.26
N PRO A 329 -26.67 3.17 3.46
CA PRO A 329 -27.17 3.99 2.36
C PRO A 329 -26.02 4.43 1.44
N VAL A 330 -24.83 4.69 1.97
CA VAL A 330 -23.66 5.07 1.15
C VAL A 330 -23.23 3.92 0.26
N LEU A 331 -23.14 2.69 0.79
CA LEU A 331 -22.80 1.51 0.00
C LEU A 331 -23.90 1.16 -1.00
N LEU A 332 -25.18 1.30 -0.63
CA LEU A 332 -26.30 1.10 -1.55
C LEU A 332 -26.24 2.10 -2.71
N TRP A 333 -26.06 3.38 -2.40
CA TRP A 333 -25.90 4.43 -3.40
C TRP A 333 -24.73 4.14 -4.35
N ARG A 334 -23.59 3.76 -3.79
CA ARG A 334 -22.39 3.45 -4.57
C ARG A 334 -22.60 2.23 -5.45
N SER A 335 -23.18 1.16 -4.91
CA SER A 335 -23.51 -0.07 -5.64
C SER A 335 -24.42 0.22 -6.85
N LEU A 336 -25.43 1.08 -6.68
CA LEU A 336 -26.34 1.47 -7.77
C LEU A 336 -25.66 2.38 -8.82
N THR A 337 -24.63 3.13 -8.44
CA THR A 337 -23.98 4.11 -9.32
C THR A 337 -22.81 3.51 -10.10
N THR A 338 -22.07 2.56 -9.53
CA THR A 338 -20.91 1.94 -10.18
C THR A 338 -21.32 0.73 -11.01
N ARG A 339 -21.29 0.85 -12.35
CA ARG A 339 -21.36 -0.32 -13.24
C ARG A 339 -20.01 -1.03 -13.23
N HIS A 340 -20.01 -2.33 -12.89
CA HIS A 340 -18.83 -3.17 -12.99
C HIS A 340 -18.40 -3.27 -14.46
N VAL A 341 -17.18 -2.82 -14.75
CA VAL A 341 -16.40 -3.37 -15.85
C VAL A 341 -15.73 -4.58 -15.23
N GLU A 342 -16.09 -5.78 -15.66
CA GLU A 342 -15.36 -6.99 -15.32
C GLU A 342 -13.93 -6.78 -15.82
N ASP A 343 -13.00 -6.43 -14.92
CA ASP A 343 -11.60 -6.72 -15.15
C ASP A 343 -11.55 -8.25 -15.06
N ASP A 344 -11.47 -8.92 -16.21
CA ASP A 344 -11.22 -10.36 -16.30
C ASP A 344 -10.10 -10.69 -15.32
N ASP A 345 -10.46 -11.33 -14.20
CA ASP A 345 -9.51 -11.87 -13.26
C ASP A 345 -8.50 -12.68 -14.06
N GLU A 346 -7.23 -12.56 -13.65
CA GLU A 346 -6.12 -13.46 -13.94
C GLU A 346 -6.53 -14.90 -13.53
N HIS A 347 -7.49 -15.48 -14.25
CA HIS A 347 -7.60 -16.90 -14.43
C HIS A 347 -6.27 -17.23 -15.08
N THR A 348 -5.43 -17.93 -14.32
CA THR A 348 -4.46 -18.80 -14.96
C THR A 348 -5.35 -19.79 -15.70
N ASP A 349 -5.76 -19.45 -16.92
CA ASP A 349 -6.41 -20.38 -17.81
C ASP A 349 -5.40 -21.51 -17.93
N GLU A 350 -5.69 -22.62 -17.25
CA GLU A 350 -5.14 -23.89 -17.65
C GLU A 350 -5.52 -24.01 -19.13
N VAL A 351 -4.54 -23.77 -20.00
CA VAL A 351 -4.73 -23.85 -21.44
C VAL A 351 -5.22 -25.27 -21.72
N ASN A 352 -6.52 -25.41 -21.97
CA ASN A 352 -7.11 -26.70 -22.27
C ASN A 352 -6.49 -27.16 -23.61
N PRO A 353 -5.66 -28.21 -23.62
CA PRO A 353 -4.91 -28.61 -24.81
C PRO A 353 -5.79 -28.99 -25.99
N ASP A 354 -7.08 -29.26 -25.76
CA ASP A 354 -8.04 -29.64 -26.79
C ASP A 354 -8.66 -28.42 -27.52
N THR A 355 -8.44 -27.21 -27.00
CA THR A 355 -8.89 -25.95 -27.63
C THR A 355 -7.83 -25.31 -28.54
N LEU A 356 -6.60 -25.82 -28.53
CA LEU A 356 -5.53 -25.35 -29.40
C LEU A 356 -5.70 -25.86 -30.84
N PRO A 357 -5.33 -25.06 -31.85
CA PRO A 357 -5.24 -25.56 -33.23
C PRO A 357 -4.32 -26.79 -33.29
N PRO A 358 -4.62 -27.79 -34.14
CA PRO A 358 -4.01 -29.13 -34.07
C PRO A 358 -2.48 -29.15 -34.21
N ALA A 359 -1.89 -28.09 -34.77
CA ALA A 359 -0.43 -27.93 -34.84
C ALA A 359 0.20 -27.69 -33.45
N ALA A 360 -0.45 -26.92 -32.56
CA ALA A 360 0.11 -26.49 -31.28
C ALA A 360 -0.09 -27.52 -30.16
N SER A 361 -1.20 -28.26 -30.16
CA SER A 361 -1.44 -29.35 -29.19
C SER A 361 -0.42 -30.48 -29.35
N SER A 362 0.01 -30.77 -30.59
CA SER A 362 1.01 -31.80 -30.89
C SER A 362 2.42 -31.43 -30.41
N ALA A 363 2.73 -30.14 -30.24
CA ALA A 363 4.02 -29.68 -29.75
C ALA A 363 4.09 -29.78 -28.22
N ILE A 364 3.02 -29.38 -27.53
CA ILE A 364 2.93 -29.43 -26.06
C ILE A 364 2.89 -30.89 -25.57
N ARG A 365 2.15 -31.77 -26.27
CA ARG A 365 2.08 -33.20 -25.93
C ARG A 365 3.43 -33.93 -26.10
N ARG A 366 4.32 -33.44 -26.97
CA ARG A 366 5.71 -33.94 -27.10
C ARG A 366 6.65 -33.46 -26.00
N LEU A 367 6.35 -32.32 -25.38
CA LEU A 367 7.13 -31.75 -24.27
C LEU A 367 6.79 -32.40 -22.91
N HIS A 368 5.61 -33.01 -22.78
CA HIS A 368 5.12 -33.62 -21.53
C HIS A 368 5.21 -35.15 -21.46
N LEU A 369 5.74 -35.82 -22.49
CA LEU A 369 6.06 -37.24 -22.38
C LEU A 369 7.36 -37.40 -21.59
N PRO A 370 7.37 -38.09 -20.43
CA PRO A 370 8.61 -38.41 -19.75
C PRO A 370 9.40 -39.34 -20.67
N ALA A 371 10.48 -38.82 -21.25
CA ALA A 371 11.45 -39.64 -21.94
C ALA A 371 12.02 -40.63 -20.92
N ALA A 372 11.55 -41.87 -20.99
CA ALA A 372 12.10 -42.99 -20.25
C ALA A 372 13.62 -43.09 -20.53
N GLY A 373 14.42 -42.97 -19.48
CA GLY A 373 15.68 -43.71 -19.37
C GLY A 373 16.92 -43.18 -20.10
N ARG A 374 17.20 -41.87 -20.14
CA ARG A 374 18.59 -41.39 -20.35
C ARG A 374 18.95 -40.23 -19.44
N ALA A 375 19.77 -40.52 -18.44
CA ALA A 375 20.47 -39.52 -17.64
C ALA A 375 21.36 -38.66 -18.56
N ILE A 376 21.10 -37.35 -18.60
CA ILE A 376 21.98 -36.36 -19.24
C ILE A 376 22.99 -35.93 -18.16
N PRO A 377 24.30 -36.20 -18.31
CA PRO A 377 25.28 -35.79 -17.32
C PRO A 377 25.42 -34.26 -17.27
N PRO A 378 25.61 -33.66 -16.09
CA PRO A 378 25.57 -32.20 -15.88
C PRO A 378 26.71 -31.40 -16.53
N ALA A 379 27.67 -32.06 -17.19
CA ALA A 379 28.86 -31.39 -17.73
C ALA A 379 28.66 -30.68 -19.09
N ARG A 380 27.64 -31.02 -19.89
CA ARG A 380 27.53 -30.48 -21.27
C ARG A 380 26.68 -29.21 -21.42
N VAL A 381 25.89 -28.84 -20.42
CA VAL A 381 25.03 -27.63 -20.50
C VAL A 381 25.84 -26.35 -20.30
N PHE A 382 26.92 -26.40 -19.52
CA PHE A 382 27.77 -25.23 -19.27
C PHE A 382 28.72 -24.89 -20.45
N ASP A 383 29.11 -25.86 -21.26
CA ASP A 383 30.04 -25.61 -22.39
C ASP A 383 29.41 -24.81 -23.53
N HIS A 384 28.11 -24.98 -23.81
CA HIS A 384 27.44 -24.23 -24.87
C HIS A 384 27.13 -22.78 -24.48
N ALA A 385 26.80 -22.51 -23.21
CA ALA A 385 26.69 -21.14 -22.71
C ALA A 385 28.05 -20.42 -22.72
N ALA A 386 29.14 -21.12 -22.37
CA ALA A 386 30.50 -20.58 -22.43
C ALA A 386 31.01 -20.34 -23.87
N GLN A 387 30.58 -21.15 -24.84
CA GLN A 387 30.89 -20.96 -26.27
C GLN A 387 30.13 -19.76 -26.88
N LEU A 388 28.85 -19.56 -26.54
CA LEU A 388 28.10 -18.38 -26.99
C LEU A 388 28.70 -17.08 -26.41
N HIS A 389 29.11 -17.10 -25.14
CA HIS A 389 29.73 -15.94 -24.50
C HIS A 389 31.12 -15.61 -25.07
N ARG A 390 31.90 -16.64 -25.49
CA ARG A 390 33.19 -16.44 -26.20
C ARG A 390 33.01 -15.92 -27.63
N ALA A 391 31.99 -16.38 -28.36
CA ALA A 391 31.71 -15.90 -29.72
C ALA A 391 31.27 -14.42 -29.74
N LEU A 392 30.43 -14.00 -28.78
CA LEU A 392 30.03 -12.60 -28.62
C LEU A 392 31.20 -11.70 -28.18
N CYS A 393 32.08 -12.19 -27.31
CA CYS A 393 33.28 -11.43 -26.89
C CYS A 393 34.35 -11.32 -28.00
N HIS A 394 34.46 -12.29 -28.92
CA HIS A 394 35.43 -12.22 -30.01
C HIS A 394 35.07 -11.16 -31.06
N CYS A 395 33.78 -10.90 -31.24
CA CYS A 395 33.29 -9.83 -32.13
C CYS A 395 33.59 -8.44 -31.54
N CYS A 396 33.54 -8.30 -30.21
CA CYS A 396 33.81 -7.04 -29.50
C CYS A 396 35.32 -6.68 -29.41
N ARG A 397 36.22 -7.64 -29.65
CA ARG A 397 37.69 -7.43 -29.56
C ARG A 397 38.34 -6.87 -30.84
N ARG A 398 37.60 -6.72 -31.95
CA ARG A 398 38.17 -6.27 -33.23
C ARG A 398 38.08 -4.76 -33.49
N THR A 399 37.64 -3.97 -32.52
CA THR A 399 37.55 -2.51 -32.63
C THR A 399 38.22 -1.81 -31.44
N ARG A 400 39.50 -1.44 -31.59
CA ARG A 400 40.20 -0.39 -30.82
C ARG A 400 41.39 0.15 -31.63
N PRO A 401 41.90 1.36 -31.36
CA PRO A 401 41.22 2.59 -30.94
C PRO A 401 41.69 3.81 -31.78
N ALA A 402 41.02 4.96 -31.65
CA ALA A 402 41.63 6.26 -31.96
C ALA A 402 41.28 7.24 -30.84
N ASP A 403 42.32 7.87 -30.31
CA ASP A 403 42.36 8.66 -29.09
C ASP A 403 41.51 9.94 -29.14
N ARG A 404 40.88 10.28 -28.00
CA ARG A 404 41.04 11.57 -27.27
C ARG A 404 40.01 11.71 -26.13
N GLY A 405 40.53 12.07 -24.95
CA GLY A 405 39.91 13.02 -24.02
C GLY A 405 38.79 12.52 -23.11
N TRP A 406 39.13 12.30 -21.84
CA TRP A 406 38.21 12.03 -20.74
C TRP A 406 37.18 13.15 -20.50
N ARG A 407 35.91 12.79 -20.29
CA ARG A 407 35.08 13.19 -19.13
C ARG A 407 33.85 12.29 -19.01
N THR A 408 33.52 12.00 -17.76
CA THR A 408 32.57 11.03 -17.22
C THR A 408 31.11 11.25 -17.63
N ASP A 409 30.43 10.20 -18.06
CA ASP A 409 28.99 9.98 -17.83
C ASP A 409 28.65 8.48 -17.87
N PHE A 410 28.06 7.99 -16.79
CA PHE A 410 27.51 6.64 -16.68
C PHE A 410 26.26 6.53 -17.58
N VAL A 411 26.36 5.75 -18.67
CA VAL A 411 25.21 5.40 -19.52
C VAL A 411 25.05 3.89 -19.54
N TRP A 412 23.85 3.46 -19.12
CA TRP A 412 23.37 2.08 -19.10
C TRP A 412 23.33 1.47 -20.50
N ALA A 413 23.76 0.21 -20.60
CA ALA A 413 23.83 -0.54 -21.84
C ALA A 413 22.44 -0.91 -22.37
N GLY A 414 22.02 -0.23 -23.43
CA GLY A 414 20.92 -0.60 -24.30
C GLY A 414 21.34 -0.41 -25.75
N CYS A 415 22.38 -1.12 -26.20
CA CYS A 415 22.74 -1.14 -27.62
C CYS A 415 21.77 -2.03 -28.40
N VAL A 416 20.79 -1.39 -29.05
CA VAL A 416 20.04 -1.98 -30.15
C VAL A 416 20.99 -2.10 -31.35
N CYS A 417 21.60 -3.28 -31.53
CA CYS A 417 22.29 -3.62 -32.78
C CYS A 417 21.30 -4.28 -33.75
N ARG A 418 21.06 -3.62 -34.88
CA ARG A 418 20.26 -4.14 -36.00
C ARG A 418 20.97 -5.36 -36.61
N PRO A 419 20.37 -6.56 -36.71
CA PRO A 419 21.07 -7.70 -37.30
C PRO A 419 20.91 -7.67 -38.82
N ARG A 420 21.99 -7.37 -39.54
CA ARG A 420 22.07 -7.60 -40.99
C ARG A 420 23.15 -8.61 -41.39
N CYS A 421 23.73 -9.33 -40.43
CA CYS A 421 24.86 -10.25 -40.67
C CYS A 421 24.68 -11.68 -40.14
N LEU A 422 23.48 -12.07 -39.66
CA LEU A 422 23.28 -13.42 -39.13
C LEU A 422 22.78 -14.45 -40.17
N HIS A 423 22.62 -14.06 -41.44
CA HIS A 423 21.92 -14.89 -42.42
C HIS A 423 22.82 -15.88 -43.21
N ASP A 424 24.15 -15.81 -43.08
CA ASP A 424 25.06 -16.57 -43.96
C ASP A 424 25.82 -17.74 -43.30
N ARG A 425 25.58 -18.07 -42.02
CA ARG A 425 26.42 -19.09 -41.33
C ARG A 425 25.72 -20.08 -40.39
N ILE A 426 24.40 -20.24 -40.46
CA ILE A 426 23.70 -21.23 -39.61
C ILE A 426 23.08 -22.30 -40.50
N PRO A 427 23.46 -23.60 -40.37
CA PRO A 427 22.79 -24.68 -41.09
C PRO A 427 21.34 -24.85 -40.61
N ASP A 428 20.42 -25.07 -41.55
CA ASP A 428 18.95 -24.96 -41.43
C ASP A 428 18.28 -25.71 -40.25
N HIS A 429 18.93 -26.71 -39.66
CA HIS A 429 18.33 -27.49 -38.56
C HIS A 429 18.25 -26.74 -37.22
N GLN A 430 19.01 -25.65 -37.02
CA GLN A 430 19.00 -24.85 -35.77
C GLN A 430 18.00 -23.68 -35.79
N LEU A 431 17.47 -23.29 -36.96
CA LEU A 431 16.58 -22.13 -37.09
C LEU A 431 15.16 -22.37 -36.53
N ARG A 432 14.71 -23.63 -36.42
CA ARG A 432 13.33 -23.93 -35.99
C ARG A 432 13.02 -23.59 -34.53
N VAL A 433 14.03 -23.35 -33.69
CA VAL A 433 13.83 -23.14 -32.24
C VAL A 433 13.66 -21.66 -31.88
N VAL A 434 13.96 -20.70 -32.78
CA VAL A 434 14.04 -19.27 -32.42
C VAL A 434 12.86 -18.44 -32.94
N THR A 435 11.99 -18.96 -33.79
CA THR A 435 10.92 -18.18 -34.46
C THR A 435 9.52 -18.31 -33.84
N VAL A 436 9.40 -18.43 -32.52
CA VAL A 436 8.09 -18.31 -31.83
C VAL A 436 8.21 -17.40 -30.60
N ALA A 437 8.48 -16.13 -30.85
CA ALA A 437 8.20 -15.04 -29.93
C ALA A 437 8.29 -13.74 -30.72
N ASP A 438 7.21 -13.35 -31.39
CA ASP A 438 6.88 -11.94 -31.71
C ASP A 438 5.64 -11.89 -32.60
N VAL A 439 4.45 -11.95 -31.98
CA VAL A 439 3.22 -11.41 -32.58
C VAL A 439 2.41 -10.72 -31.50
N VAL A 440 2.75 -9.47 -31.18
CA VAL A 440 1.80 -8.49 -30.63
C VAL A 440 2.14 -7.08 -31.14
N HIS A 441 1.20 -6.54 -31.92
CA HIS A 441 0.96 -5.15 -32.33
C HIS A 441 1.95 -4.02 -32.01
N ARG A 442 2.32 -3.23 -33.04
CA ARG A 442 2.28 -1.75 -33.02
C ARG A 442 2.11 -1.11 -34.42
N PRO A 443 1.18 -0.16 -34.61
CA PRO A 443 1.13 0.75 -35.76
C PRO A 443 1.73 2.13 -35.42
N GLY A 444 2.32 2.79 -36.44
CA GLY A 444 2.70 4.22 -36.44
C GLY A 444 4.17 4.52 -36.15
N ASP A 445 5.00 4.79 -37.18
CA ASP A 445 5.25 6.17 -37.64
C ASP A 445 6.38 6.30 -38.68
N HIS A 446 6.05 7.13 -39.66
CA HIS A 446 6.80 7.82 -40.72
C HIS A 446 8.33 7.73 -40.85
N CYS A 447 8.78 7.42 -42.08
CA CYS A 447 9.95 8.08 -42.67
C CYS A 447 9.75 8.39 -44.17
N ARG A 448 9.92 9.68 -44.51
CA ARG A 448 9.67 10.32 -45.82
C ARG A 448 10.70 9.94 -46.89
N ARG A 449 10.22 9.87 -48.14
CA ARG A 449 10.71 10.57 -49.38
C ARG A 449 10.69 9.67 -50.62
N ARG A 450 9.71 9.88 -51.53
CA ARG A 450 9.91 10.35 -52.92
C ARG A 450 8.60 10.29 -53.75
N ALA A 451 8.35 11.39 -54.48
CA ALA A 451 7.65 11.52 -55.77
C ALA A 451 6.12 11.26 -55.89
N VAL A 452 5.30 12.29 -55.60
CA VAL A 452 4.34 13.06 -56.46
C VAL A 452 3.91 12.46 -57.83
N PRO A 453 2.70 12.73 -58.44
CA PRO A 453 1.41 13.32 -57.97
C PRO A 453 0.10 12.57 -58.40
N ARG A 454 -1.05 13.15 -57.99
CA ARG A 454 -2.46 13.07 -58.51
C ARG A 454 -3.34 12.02 -57.79
N LEU A 455 -4.61 12.25 -57.40
CA LEU A 455 -5.68 13.21 -57.74
C LEU A 455 -6.68 13.33 -56.54
N HIS A 456 -7.16 14.57 -56.30
CA HIS A 456 -8.52 15.04 -55.96
C HIS A 456 -9.49 14.40 -54.92
N HIS A 457 -10.12 15.34 -54.16
CA HIS A 457 -11.44 15.36 -53.49
C HIS A 457 -11.66 14.44 -52.27
N ALA A 458 -12.03 14.88 -51.05
CA ALA A 458 -12.98 15.87 -50.51
C ALA A 458 -14.25 15.20 -49.92
N ALA A 459 -14.48 15.53 -48.64
CA ALA A 459 -15.77 15.67 -47.93
C ALA A 459 -16.55 14.44 -47.41
N HIS A 460 -16.72 14.47 -46.08
CA HIS A 460 -17.95 14.29 -45.27
C HIS A 460 -18.90 13.10 -45.47
N GLY A 461 -19.34 12.52 -44.34
CA GLY A 461 -20.68 11.92 -44.23
C GLY A 461 -20.82 10.90 -43.12
N TRP A 462 -21.49 11.27 -42.04
CA TRP A 462 -22.09 10.36 -41.06
C TRP A 462 -23.17 9.48 -41.73
N THR A 463 -23.36 8.24 -41.26
CA THR A 463 -24.62 7.60 -40.78
C THR A 463 -24.61 6.07 -40.90
N LEU A 464 -25.01 5.39 -39.81
CA LEU A 464 -25.46 3.99 -39.67
C LEU A 464 -26.64 3.66 -40.64
N PRO A 465 -26.95 2.38 -41.01
CA PRO A 465 -27.38 1.30 -40.09
C PRO A 465 -27.03 -0.17 -40.47
N ALA A 466 -27.29 -1.10 -39.54
CA ALA A 466 -27.38 -2.57 -39.72
C ALA A 466 -28.59 -2.97 -40.62
N PRO A 467 -28.85 -4.23 -41.09
CA PRO A 467 -28.88 -5.49 -40.30
C PRO A 467 -28.61 -6.85 -41.05
N GLY A 468 -28.63 -7.96 -40.27
CA GLY A 468 -29.06 -9.31 -40.69
C GLY A 468 -27.97 -10.27 -41.22
N HIS A 469 -28.02 -11.60 -41.05
CA HIS A 469 -28.85 -12.55 -40.31
C HIS A 469 -28.14 -13.93 -40.46
N HIS A 470 -28.03 -14.74 -39.40
CA HIS A 470 -28.53 -16.14 -39.37
C HIS A 470 -28.11 -16.87 -38.09
N CYS A 471 -29.16 -17.24 -37.34
CA CYS A 471 -29.19 -18.12 -36.18
C CYS A 471 -29.11 -19.61 -36.55
N LEU A 472 -29.14 -20.44 -35.49
CA LEU A 472 -29.44 -21.89 -35.40
C LEU A 472 -28.17 -22.75 -35.32
N GLY A 473 -27.95 -23.58 -34.31
CA GLY A 473 -28.79 -24.06 -33.22
C GLY A 473 -28.27 -25.44 -32.77
N HIS A 474 -28.63 -25.82 -31.54
CA HIS A 474 -28.73 -27.21 -31.06
C HIS A 474 -27.45 -28.02 -30.74
N GLN A 475 -27.21 -28.17 -29.42
CA GLN A 475 -27.01 -29.50 -28.78
C GLN A 475 -28.07 -30.50 -29.30
N PRO A 476 -27.83 -31.83 -29.39
CA PRO A 476 -27.24 -32.65 -28.32
C PRO A 476 -26.43 -33.89 -28.79
N LEU A 477 -25.99 -34.71 -27.82
CA LEU A 477 -25.95 -36.19 -27.81
C LEU A 477 -24.60 -36.81 -27.42
N LEU A 478 -24.59 -37.35 -26.20
CA LEU A 478 -23.80 -38.52 -25.80
C LEU A 478 -24.01 -39.69 -26.79
N PRO A 479 -22.97 -40.51 -27.00
CA PRO A 479 -23.12 -41.90 -26.61
C PRO A 479 -21.91 -42.51 -25.87
N VAL A 480 -22.26 -43.09 -24.73
CA VAL A 480 -21.83 -44.31 -24.04
C VAL A 480 -20.91 -45.33 -24.77
N ARG A 481 -19.85 -45.73 -24.03
CA ARG A 481 -19.15 -47.05 -23.86
C ARG A 481 -18.08 -47.62 -24.81
N GLN A 482 -17.01 -48.07 -24.11
CA GLN A 482 -16.24 -49.34 -24.17
C GLN A 482 -15.26 -49.58 -25.33
N CYS A 483 -13.96 -49.60 -25.02
CA CYS A 483 -13.27 -50.79 -24.47
C CYS A 483 -12.22 -50.35 -23.45
#